data_AF-A0A944T827-F1
#
_entry.id   AF-A0A944T827-F1
#
_cell.length_a   1.000
_cell.length_b   1.000
_cell.length_c   1.000
_cell.angle_alpha   90.00
_cell.angle_beta   90.00
_cell.angle_gamma   90.00
#
_symmetry.space_group_name_H-M   'P 1'
#
loop_
_entity.id
_entity.type
_entity.pdbx_description
1 polymer ?
#
loop_
_entity_poly.entity_id
_entity_poly.type
_entity_poly.pdbx_seq_one_letter_code
_entity_poly.pdbx_strand_id
1 'polypeptide(L)' 'MATILPQQRLFLELLIMSGDIAVPDDVDGTILQRTLKECEQNAWIKTEHVANGFDMVTITNHGRQAAKKD' A
#
# COMPACT_ATOMS: atom_id res chain seq x y z
N MET A 1 14.63 13.99 0.93
CA MET A 1 13.24 13.56 0.63
C MET A 1 13.36 12.26 -0.11
N ALA A 2 12.80 11.16 0.40
CA ALA A 2 12.80 9.91 -0.33
C ALA A 2 11.87 10.05 -1.54
N THR A 3 12.41 9.94 -2.74
CA THR A 3 11.62 9.90 -3.97
C THR A 3 10.76 8.65 -3.93
N ILE A 4 9.45 8.81 -4.12
CA ILE A 4 8.52 7.68 -4.21
C ILE A 4 8.93 6.81 -5.39
N LEU A 5 9.02 5.49 -5.19
CA LEU A 5 9.36 4.57 -6.26
C LEU A 5 8.15 4.38 -7.19
N PRO A 6 8.36 4.11 -8.51
CA PRO A 6 7.25 3.97 -9.46
C PRO A 6 6.19 2.94 -9.03
N GLN A 7 6.61 1.79 -8.49
CA GLN A 7 5.68 0.76 -8.01
C GLN A 7 4.88 1.20 -6.77
N GLN A 8 5.46 2.03 -5.91
CA GLN A 8 4.77 2.59 -4.74
C GLN A 8 3.72 3.60 -5.21
N ARG A 9 4.07 4.47 -6.17
CA ARG A 9 3.12 5.43 -6.75
C ARG A 9 1.95 4.69 -7.41
N LEU A 10 2.23 3.71 -8.26
CA LEU A 10 1.22 2.87 -8.91
C LEU A 10 0.27 2.23 -7.87
N PHE A 11 0.82 1.69 -6.79
CA PHE A 11 0.03 1.06 -5.74
C PHE A 11 -0.87 2.06 -4.99
N LEU A 12 -0.34 3.23 -4.61
CA LEU A 12 -1.13 4.25 -3.93
C LEU A 12 -2.23 4.82 -4.85
N GLU A 13 -1.95 5.01 -6.13
CA GLU A 13 -2.94 5.44 -7.12
C GLU A 13 -4.05 4.41 -7.28
N LEU A 14 -3.72 3.11 -7.30
CA LEU A 14 -4.70 2.04 -7.30
C LEU A 14 -5.63 2.12 -6.08
N LEU A 15 -5.09 2.27 -4.87
CA LEU A 15 -5.89 2.44 -3.65
C LEU A 15 -6.77 3.70 -3.69
N ILE A 16 -6.29 4.79 -4.28
CA ILE A 16 -7.09 6.02 -4.44
C ILE A 16 -8.30 5.77 -5.34
N MET A 17 -8.13 5.01 -6.42
CA MET A 17 -9.20 4.72 -7.38
C MET A 17 -10.16 3.63 -6.88
N SER A 18 -9.65 2.59 -6.24
CA SER A 18 -10.41 1.40 -5.88
C SER A 18 -10.99 1.43 -4.46
N GLY A 19 -10.49 2.31 -3.59
CA GLY A 19 -10.77 2.24 -2.17
C GLY A 19 -9.91 1.19 -1.47
N ASP A 20 -10.38 0.67 -0.35
CA ASP A 20 -9.69 -0.38 0.38
C ASP A 20 -9.65 -1.67 -0.46
N ILE A 21 -8.53 -2.38 -0.42
CA ILE A 21 -8.35 -3.64 -1.14
C ILE A 21 -8.00 -4.76 -0.16
N ALA A 22 -8.49 -5.97 -0.44
CA ALA A 22 -8.04 -7.18 0.24
C ALA A 22 -6.87 -7.79 -0.53
N VAL A 23 -5.79 -8.13 0.18
CA VAL A 23 -4.59 -8.80 -0.35
C VAL A 23 -4.41 -10.11 0.41
N PRO A 24 -4.04 -11.24 -0.23
CA PRO A 24 -3.72 -12.47 0.50
C PRO A 24 -2.61 -12.23 1.54
N ASP A 25 -2.72 -12.84 2.72
CA ASP A 25 -1.72 -12.72 3.78
C ASP A 25 -0.46 -13.58 3.53
N ASP A 26 -0.46 -14.39 2.47
CA ASP A 26 0.61 -15.32 2.07
C ASP A 26 1.44 -14.84 0.86
N VAL A 27 1.63 -13.52 0.73
CA VAL A 27 2.36 -12.90 -0.41
C VAL A 27 3.89 -12.86 -0.23
N ASP A 28 4.45 -13.68 0.67
CA ASP A 28 5.86 -13.63 1.03
C ASP A 28 6.82 -13.83 -0.16
N GLY A 29 7.90 -13.03 -0.20
CA GLY A 29 8.89 -13.06 -1.26
C GLY A 29 8.47 -12.37 -2.56
N THR A 30 7.25 -11.83 -2.64
CA THR A 30 6.76 -11.12 -3.82
C THR A 30 7.15 -9.64 -3.82
N ILE A 31 7.11 -9.02 -5.00
CA ILE A 31 7.23 -7.57 -5.12
C ILE A 31 6.09 -6.82 -4.41
N LEU A 32 4.91 -7.45 -4.31
CA LEU A 32 3.76 -6.87 -3.62
C LEU A 32 4.03 -6.77 -2.11
N GLN A 33 4.51 -7.84 -1.47
CA GLN A 33 4.91 -7.83 -0.06
C GLN A 33 5.91 -6.72 0.23
N ARG A 34 6.94 -6.60 -0.61
CA ARG A 34 7.94 -5.53 -0.48
C ARG A 34 7.31 -4.14 -0.59
N THR A 35 6.44 -3.93 -1.57
CA THR A 35 5.77 -2.64 -1.80
C THR A 35 4.85 -2.28 -0.64
N LEU A 36 4.08 -3.23 -0.11
CA LEU A 36 3.24 -3.06 1.07
C LEU A 36 4.07 -2.64 2.28
N LYS A 37 5.14 -3.38 2.57
CA LYS A 37 6.04 -3.08 3.70
C LYS A 37 6.68 -1.70 3.59
N GLU A 38 7.17 -1.32 2.41
CA GLU A 38 7.75 0.00 2.17
C GLU A 38 6.72 1.12 2.34
N CYS A 39 5.51 0.95 1.79
CA CYS A 39 4.42 1.93 1.94
C CYS A 39 3.96 2.06 3.40
N GLU A 40 3.88 0.96 4.14
CA GLU A 40 3.51 0.93 5.55
C GLU A 40 4.58 1.60 6.43
N GLN A 41 5.87 1.33 6.18
CA GLN A 41 6.99 2.00 6.84
C GLN A 41 6.98 3.51 6.67
N ASN A 42 6.46 4.00 5.53
CA ASN A 42 6.29 5.43 5.25
C ASN A 42 4.93 5.98 5.75
N ALA A 43 4.14 5.17 6.46
CA ALA A 43 2.79 5.50 6.92
C ALA A 43 1.85 5.94 5.78
N TRP A 44 2.08 5.48 4.54
CA TRP A 44 1.24 5.78 3.39
C TRP A 44 0.00 4.89 3.32
N ILE A 45 0.09 3.68 3.89
CA ILE A 45 -1.01 2.73 4.03
C ILE A 45 -1.10 2.24 5.47
N LYS A 46 -2.21 1.59 5.78
CA LYS A 46 -2.38 0.73 6.95
C LYS A 46 -2.86 -0.64 6.48
N THR A 47 -2.38 -1.67 7.15
CA THR A 47 -2.75 -3.05 6.90
C THR A 47 -3.44 -3.60 8.15
N GLU A 48 -4.64 -4.15 7.99
CA GLU A 48 -5.38 -4.80 9.06
C GLU A 48 -5.73 -6.22 8.64
N HIS A 49 -5.30 -7.21 9.43
CA HIS A 49 -5.62 -8.60 9.15
C HIS A 49 -7.12 -8.85 9.24
N VAL A 50 -7.71 -9.42 8.19
CA VAL A 50 -9.12 -9.80 8.15
C VAL A 50 -9.26 -11.33 8.05
N ALA A 51 -10.43 -11.84 8.41
CA ALA A 51 -10.67 -13.27 8.38
C ALA A 51 -10.46 -13.86 6.97
N ASN A 52 -10.10 -15.16 6.92
CA ASN A 52 -9.93 -15.97 5.72
C ASN A 52 -8.64 -15.74 4.91
N GLY A 53 -7.53 -15.35 5.56
CA GLY A 53 -6.21 -15.30 4.90
C GLY A 53 -6.03 -14.07 4.01
N PHE A 54 -6.60 -12.94 4.42
CA PHE A 54 -6.43 -11.68 3.71
C PHE A 54 -6.09 -10.57 4.70
N ASP A 55 -5.33 -9.61 4.22
CA ASP A 55 -5.11 -8.33 4.85
C ASP A 55 -5.88 -7.25 4.10
N MET A 56 -6.61 -6.42 4.84
CA MET A 56 -7.24 -5.22 4.31
C MET A 56 -6.21 -4.10 4.27
N VAL A 57 -6.03 -3.48 3.11
CA VAL A 57 -5.10 -2.38 2.91
C VAL A 57 -5.86 -1.09 2.67
N THR A 58 -5.63 -0.11 3.53
CA THR A 58 -6.27 1.21 3.48
C THR A 58 -5.24 2.29 3.28
N ILE A 59 -5.50 3.22 2.34
CA ILE A 59 -4.62 4.38 2.14
C ILE A 59 -4.84 5.45 3.23
N THR A 60 -3.75 5.99 3.76
CA THR A 60 -3.81 7.09 4.74
C THR A 60 -3.88 8.46 4.05
N ASN A 61 -4.18 9.50 4.83
CA ASN A 61 -4.05 10.88 4.32
C ASN A 61 -2.62 11.21 3.88
N HIS A 62 -1.60 10.65 4.56
CA HIS A 62 -0.20 10.82 4.19
C HIS A 62 0.11 10.14 2.85
N GLY A 63 -0.41 8.93 2.62
CA GLY A 63 -0.29 8.24 1.33
C GLY A 63 -0.98 9.00 0.19
N ARG A 64 -2.16 9.55 0.43
CA ARG A 64 -2.87 10.41 -0.56
C ARG A 64 -2.06 11.65 -0.94
N GLN A 65 -1.28 12.21 -0.02
CA GLN A 65 -0.38 13.33 -0.31
C GLN A 65 0.88 12.87 -1.05
N ALA A 66 1.43 11.72 -0.69
CA ALA A 66 2.61 11.15 -1.33
C ALA A 66 2.36 10.83 -2.81
N ALA A 67 1.20 10.27 -3.14
CA ALA A 67 0.82 9.95 -4.52
C ALA A 67 0.69 11.19 -5.44
N LYS A 68 0.49 12.39 -4.87
CA LYS A 68 0.34 13.65 -5.63
C LYS A 68 1.65 14.41 -5.87
N LYS A 69 2.74 14.02 -5.20
CA LYS A 69 4.03 14.69 -5.35
C LYS A 69 4.75 14.07 -6.53
N ASP A 70 5.08 14.91 -7.53
CA ASP A 70 5.90 14.54 -8.69
C ASP A 70 7.34 14.23 -8.30
#